data_AF-A0A520MTG1-F1
#
_entry.id   AF-A0A520MTG1-F1
#
_cell.length_a   1.000
_cell.length_b   1.000
_cell.length_c   1.000
_cell.angle_alpha   90.00
_cell.angle_beta   90.00
_cell.angle_gamma   90.00
#
_symmetry.space_group_name_H-M   'P 1'
#
loop_
_entity.id
_entity.type
_entity.pdbx_description
1 polymer ?
#
loop_
_entity_poly.entity_id
_entity_poly.type
_entity_poly.pdbx_seq_one_letter_code
_entity_poly.pdbx_strand_id
1 'polypeptide(L)'
;MAEALGLNGAVLLEYLKVSDTKNTKIEQLLKDLSFWDENELMAVLIDLNVRGLIELDTNKKVVAIAGSGKKSKLATPKKIQKTNMQKNWEPSDDVLEILIRSGMEESFINNLIPEFVIYWSERPDVLISYNSKFIEHARLKWAQHNAEVETKKAPTTISSDWNPSDDCLDIIEMTGIDKTFVDQYLPEFILYWKEDGRAFTSWDIKFLDFIKKKWNFSVEESSNGHKEEFDFYDPYKETEGSPEKSNSETLSNLREKYKI
;
A
#
# COMPACT_ATOMS: atom_id res chain seq x y z
N MET A 1 -17.98 1.08 38.43
CA MET A 1 -16.59 0.73 38.03
C MET A 1 -16.41 -0.79 37.99
N ALA A 2 -17.43 -1.53 37.53
CA ALA A 2 -17.53 -2.99 37.73
C ALA A 2 -17.83 -3.79 36.43
N GLU A 3 -17.83 -3.15 35.26
CA GLU A 3 -18.19 -3.83 34.00
C GLU A 3 -17.02 -4.09 33.04
N ALA A 4 -15.80 -3.67 33.39
CA ALA A 4 -14.65 -3.80 32.48
C ALA A 4 -13.85 -5.09 32.66
N LEU A 5 -13.95 -5.76 33.81
CA LEU A 5 -13.28 -7.02 34.11
C LEU A 5 -14.30 -8.13 33.82
N GLY A 6 -14.19 -8.82 32.69
CA GLY A 6 -15.07 -9.95 32.39
C GLY A 6 -15.11 -10.94 33.56
N LEU A 7 -16.19 -11.73 33.66
CA LEU A 7 -16.47 -12.63 34.79
C LEU A 7 -15.26 -13.51 35.16
N ASN A 8 -14.54 -13.99 34.15
CA ASN A 8 -13.31 -14.76 34.31
C ASN A 8 -12.21 -13.98 35.03
N GLY A 9 -11.95 -12.73 34.63
CA GLY A 9 -10.94 -11.88 35.26
C GLY A 9 -11.26 -11.56 36.72
N ALA A 10 -12.54 -11.38 37.06
CA ALA A 10 -12.98 -11.16 38.43
C ALA A 10 -12.76 -12.39 39.32
N VAL A 11 -13.13 -13.57 38.83
CA VAL A 11 -12.95 -14.84 39.56
C VAL A 11 -11.47 -15.13 39.82
N LEU A 12 -10.59 -14.92 38.84
CA LEU A 12 -9.15 -15.14 39.03
C LEU A 12 -8.53 -14.15 40.00
N LEU A 13 -8.90 -12.87 39.93
CA LEU A 13 -8.43 -11.86 40.89
C LEU A 13 -8.89 -12.18 42.31
N GLU A 14 -10.13 -12.64 42.48
CA GLU A 14 -10.67 -13.04 43.78
C GLU A 14 -9.95 -14.28 44.32
N TYR A 15 -9.72 -15.29 43.48
CA TYR A 15 -8.93 -16.47 43.85
C TYR A 15 -7.52 -16.09 44.29
N LEU A 16 -6.83 -15.28 43.49
CA LEU A 16 -5.49 -14.80 43.83
C LEU A 16 -5.52 -14.02 45.15
N LYS A 17 -6.56 -13.21 45.40
CA LYS A 17 -6.67 -12.38 46.62
C LYS A 17 -6.92 -13.23 47.85
N VAL A 18 -7.68 -14.31 47.72
CA VAL A 18 -7.94 -15.29 48.78
C VAL A 18 -6.71 -16.16 49.04
N SER A 19 -5.89 -16.42 48.03
CA SER A 19 -4.68 -17.25 48.15
C SER A 19 -3.52 -16.59 48.91
N ASP A 20 -3.55 -15.26 49.13
CA ASP A 20 -2.59 -14.44 49.90
C ASP A 20 -1.10 -14.72 49.64
N THR A 21 -0.80 -15.33 48.49
CA THR A 21 0.55 -15.76 48.12
C THR A 21 1.17 -14.71 47.22
N LYS A 22 2.24 -14.10 47.75
CA LYS A 22 3.07 -13.10 47.05
C LYS A 22 3.62 -13.58 45.70
N ASN A 23 3.60 -14.89 45.42
CA ASN A 23 3.96 -15.51 44.14
C ASN A 23 3.25 -16.88 44.04
N THR A 24 2.32 -17.04 43.10
CA THR A 24 1.69 -18.32 42.75
C THR A 24 2.30 -18.86 41.46
N LYS A 25 2.55 -20.17 41.35
CA LYS A 25 2.96 -20.77 40.08
C LYS A 25 1.75 -21.04 39.19
N ILE A 26 1.88 -20.78 37.90
CA ILE A 26 0.82 -21.03 36.91
C ILE A 26 0.47 -22.53 36.85
N GLU A 27 1.43 -23.43 37.12
CA GLU A 27 1.13 -24.87 37.21
C GLU A 27 0.22 -25.24 38.38
N GLN A 28 0.28 -24.48 39.48
CA GLN A 28 -0.63 -24.66 40.63
C GLN A 28 -2.01 -24.10 40.29
N LEU A 29 -2.07 -22.95 39.61
CA LEU A 29 -3.32 -22.37 39.13
C LEU A 29 -4.03 -23.30 38.15
N LEU A 30 -3.32 -23.95 37.22
CA LEU A 30 -3.91 -24.93 36.30
C LEU A 30 -4.44 -26.18 37.01
N LYS A 31 -3.82 -26.56 38.12
CA LYS A 31 -4.25 -27.72 38.92
C LYS A 31 -5.47 -27.39 39.78
N ASP A 32 -5.49 -26.21 40.39
CA ASP A 32 -6.56 -25.76 41.28
C ASP A 32 -7.77 -25.24 40.49
N LEU A 33 -7.53 -24.62 39.33
CA LEU A 33 -8.53 -24.10 38.40
C LEU A 33 -8.60 -25.00 37.16
N SER A 34 -8.95 -26.28 37.37
CA SER A 34 -9.17 -27.28 36.31
C SER A 34 -10.27 -26.93 35.29
N PHE A 35 -10.97 -25.81 35.50
CA PHE A 35 -12.01 -25.29 34.62
C PHE A 35 -11.46 -24.51 33.43
N TRP A 36 -10.18 -24.09 33.45
CA TRP A 36 -9.57 -23.25 32.41
C TRP A 36 -8.43 -23.96 31.67
N ASP A 37 -8.36 -23.73 30.36
CA ASP A 37 -7.23 -24.17 29.53
C ASP A 37 -6.00 -23.27 29.72
N GLU A 38 -4.79 -23.79 29.47
CA GLU A 38 -3.53 -23.00 29.59
C GLU A 38 -3.57 -21.73 28.76
N ASN A 39 -4.15 -21.79 27.55
CA ASN A 39 -4.28 -20.62 26.68
C ASN A 39 -5.27 -19.59 27.21
N GLU A 40 -6.40 -20.03 27.76
CA GLU A 40 -7.43 -19.14 28.30
C GLU A 40 -6.97 -18.48 29.60
N LEU A 41 -6.36 -19.25 30.49
CA LEU A 41 -5.75 -18.75 31.72
C LEU A 41 -4.65 -17.73 31.40
N MET A 42 -3.78 -18.02 30.44
CA MET A 42 -2.73 -17.10 30.02
C MET A 42 -3.30 -15.82 29.39
N ALA A 43 -4.35 -15.91 28.58
CA ALA A 43 -5.01 -14.73 28.01
C ALA A 43 -5.60 -13.83 29.10
N VAL A 44 -6.28 -14.39 30.09
CA VAL A 44 -6.84 -13.64 31.22
C VAL A 44 -5.74 -13.06 32.10
N LEU A 45 -4.66 -13.80 32.36
CA LEU A 45 -3.49 -13.30 33.10
C LEU A 45 -2.79 -12.15 32.38
N ILE A 46 -2.66 -12.23 31.05
CA ILE A 46 -2.10 -11.15 30.24
C ILE A 46 -3.00 -9.91 30.31
N ASP A 47 -4.31 -10.06 30.16
CA ASP A 47 -5.28 -8.96 30.24
C ASP A 47 -5.23 -8.27 31.62
N LEU A 48 -5.17 -9.05 32.70
CA LEU A 48 -5.07 -8.53 34.06
C LEU A 48 -3.72 -7.86 34.35
N ASN A 49 -2.62 -8.35 33.76
CA ASN A 49 -1.30 -7.75 33.84
C ASN A 49 -1.22 -6.43 33.04
N VAL A 50 -1.83 -6.36 31.86
CA VAL A 50 -1.96 -5.12 31.06
C VAL A 50 -2.76 -4.07 31.83
N ARG A 51 -3.76 -4.50 32.61
CA ARG A 51 -4.56 -3.63 33.47
C ARG A 51 -3.86 -3.25 34.78
N GLY A 52 -2.67 -3.79 35.04
CA GLY A 52 -1.85 -3.47 36.21
C GLY A 52 -2.38 -4.02 37.54
N LEU A 53 -3.25 -5.04 37.50
CA LEU A 53 -3.84 -5.64 38.70
C LEU A 53 -3.01 -6.81 39.26
N ILE A 54 -2.20 -7.44 38.39
CA ILE A 54 -1.30 -8.53 38.73
C ILE A 54 0.06 -8.33 38.07
N GLU A 55 1.10 -8.92 38.64
CA GLU A 55 2.42 -9.04 38.03
C GLU A 55 2.60 -10.47 37.53
N LEU A 56 2.72 -10.63 36.21
CA LEU A 56 2.96 -11.92 35.55
C LEU A 56 4.42 -12.03 35.11
N ASP A 57 5.17 -12.99 35.65
CA ASP A 57 6.50 -13.37 35.14
C ASP A 57 6.36 -14.59 34.23
N THR A 58 6.40 -14.37 32.91
CA THR A 58 6.29 -15.41 31.90
C THR A 58 7.52 -16.33 31.84
N ASN A 59 8.69 -15.87 32.31
CA ASN A 59 9.91 -16.68 32.30
C ASN A 59 9.91 -17.69 33.46
N LYS A 60 9.33 -17.30 34.59
CA LYS A 60 9.23 -18.13 35.79
C LYS A 60 7.86 -18.79 35.98
N LYS A 61 6.92 -18.51 35.06
CA LYS A 61 5.51 -18.94 35.14
C LYS A 61 4.90 -18.65 36.51
N VAL A 62 5.07 -17.43 37.03
CA VAL A 62 4.49 -17.02 38.33
C VAL A 62 3.63 -15.77 38.23
N VAL A 63 2.63 -15.68 39.11
CA VAL A 63 1.66 -14.58 39.20
C VAL A 63 1.62 -14.04 40.64
N ALA A 64 1.64 -12.71 40.78
CA ALA A 64 1.51 -12.02 42.06
C ALA A 64 0.46 -10.90 41.99
N ILE A 65 -0.20 -10.58 43.11
CA ILE A 65 -1.14 -9.44 43.17
C ILE A 65 -0.37 -8.15 43.35
N ALA A 66 -0.74 -7.12 42.57
CA ALA A 66 -0.19 -5.78 42.71
C ALA A 66 -0.75 -5.10 43.99
N GLY A 67 -0.09 -5.33 45.13
CA GLY A 67 -0.51 -4.77 46.41
C GLY A 67 0.56 -4.82 47.50
N SER A 68 1.09 -3.64 47.85
CA SER A 68 1.97 -3.35 49.00
C SER A 68 3.44 -3.81 48.88
N GLY A 69 4.27 -2.92 48.35
CA GLY A 69 5.69 -2.88 48.71
C GLY A 69 6.66 -2.80 47.54
N LYS A 70 7.09 -1.56 47.27
CA LYS A 70 8.21 -1.16 46.39
C LYS A 70 7.93 -1.29 44.89
N LYS A 71 7.87 -0.13 44.25
CA LYS A 71 8.03 0.07 42.80
C LYS A 71 9.36 -0.55 42.35
N SER A 72 9.36 -1.84 42.05
CA SER A 72 10.41 -2.47 41.24
C SER A 72 10.06 -2.21 39.79
N LYS A 73 11.02 -1.67 39.04
CA LYS A 73 10.85 -1.26 37.66
C LYS A 73 10.51 -2.49 36.81
N LEU A 74 9.29 -2.48 36.28
CA LEU A 74 8.71 -3.44 35.36
C LEU A 74 9.67 -3.73 34.19
N ALA A 75 10.10 -4.99 34.03
CA ALA A 75 10.60 -5.50 32.76
C ALA A 75 9.38 -5.70 31.85
N THR A 76 9.13 -4.69 31.03
CA THR A 76 8.08 -4.64 30.00
C THR A 76 8.29 -5.78 29.00
N PRO A 77 7.23 -6.39 28.41
CA PRO A 77 7.37 -7.14 27.16
C PRO A 77 8.17 -6.27 26.18
N LYS A 78 9.22 -6.86 25.56
CA LYS A 78 10.26 -6.17 24.76
C LYS A 78 9.72 -4.85 24.24
N LYS A 79 10.06 -3.78 24.96
CA LYS A 79 9.69 -2.40 24.63
C LYS A 79 9.92 -2.26 23.13
N ILE A 80 8.86 -1.97 22.37
CA ILE A 80 9.02 -1.42 21.03
C ILE A 80 9.88 -0.19 21.24
N GLN A 81 11.18 -0.34 20.98
CA GLN A 81 12.13 0.73 21.17
C GLN A 81 11.76 1.75 20.11
N LYS A 82 11.35 2.94 20.54
CA LYS A 82 11.31 4.11 19.67
C LYS A 82 12.75 4.39 19.28
N THR A 83 13.19 3.80 18.17
CA THR A 83 14.54 3.98 17.65
C THR A 83 14.46 5.05 16.59
N ASN A 84 15.28 6.10 16.73
CA ASN A 84 15.59 6.94 15.59
C ASN A 84 16.57 6.17 14.69
N MET A 85 16.41 6.27 13.37
CA MET A 85 17.28 5.58 12.43
C MET A 85 18.71 6.09 12.57
N GLN A 86 19.67 5.20 12.75
CA GLN A 86 21.09 5.57 12.74
C GLN A 86 21.57 5.67 11.28
N LYS A 87 22.47 6.60 10.99
CA LYS A 87 23.00 6.83 9.62
C LYS A 87 23.80 5.63 9.05
N ASN A 88 24.17 4.68 9.89
CA ASN A 88 24.89 3.45 9.57
C ASN A 88 24.00 2.21 9.70
N TRP A 89 22.69 2.37 9.66
CA TRP A 89 21.78 1.24 9.74
C TRP A 89 21.88 0.36 8.50
N GLU A 90 21.93 -0.95 8.73
CA GLU A 90 21.92 -1.98 7.70
C GLU A 90 20.84 -3.02 8.05
N PRO A 91 20.17 -3.60 7.04
CA PRO A 91 19.23 -4.68 7.26
C PRO A 91 19.92 -5.91 7.86
N SER A 92 19.21 -6.66 8.71
CA SER A 92 19.72 -7.93 9.22
C SER A 92 19.87 -8.96 8.10
N ASP A 93 20.80 -9.91 8.28
CA ASP A 93 21.08 -10.99 7.31
C ASP A 93 19.81 -11.77 6.92
N ASP A 94 18.96 -12.10 7.90
CA ASP A 94 17.64 -12.72 7.68
C ASP A 94 16.76 -11.95 6.69
N VAL A 95 16.82 -10.61 6.70
CA VAL A 95 16.04 -9.74 5.80
C VAL A 95 16.59 -9.84 4.39
N LEU A 96 17.91 -9.82 4.23
CA LEU A 96 18.56 -9.99 2.93
C LEU A 96 18.20 -11.36 2.33
N GLU A 97 18.30 -12.44 3.11
CA GLU A 97 17.92 -13.78 2.67
C GLU A 97 16.45 -13.86 2.23
N ILE A 98 15.52 -13.25 2.99
CA ILE A 98 14.10 -13.21 2.63
C ILE A 98 13.88 -12.51 1.29
N LEU A 99 14.56 -11.39 1.06
CA LEU A 99 14.43 -10.61 -0.17
C LEU A 99 15.05 -11.34 -1.36
N ILE A 100 16.24 -11.90 -1.23
CA ILE A 100 16.91 -12.70 -2.27
C ILE A 100 16.05 -13.91 -2.63
N ARG A 101 15.52 -14.64 -1.63
CA ARG A 101 14.64 -15.80 -1.86
C ARG A 101 13.34 -15.43 -2.56
N SER A 102 12.87 -14.19 -2.44
CA SER A 102 11.71 -13.70 -3.19
C SER A 102 12.01 -13.35 -4.65
N GLY A 103 13.25 -13.56 -5.11
CA GLY A 103 13.68 -13.35 -6.49
C GLY A 103 14.23 -11.95 -6.77
N MET A 104 14.56 -11.17 -5.74
CA MET A 104 15.22 -9.87 -5.90
C MET A 104 16.73 -10.04 -6.10
N GLU A 105 17.32 -9.22 -6.97
CA GLU A 105 18.77 -9.17 -7.14
C GLU A 105 19.45 -8.50 -5.94
N GLU A 106 20.55 -9.07 -5.49
CA GLU A 106 21.32 -8.54 -4.35
C GLU A 106 21.84 -7.12 -4.61
N SER A 107 22.26 -6.81 -5.84
CA SER A 107 22.73 -5.47 -6.22
C SER A 107 21.62 -4.42 -6.08
N PHE A 108 20.38 -4.77 -6.43
CA PHE A 108 19.21 -3.91 -6.29
C PHE A 108 18.90 -3.61 -4.82
N ILE A 109 18.95 -4.64 -3.97
CA ILE A 109 18.74 -4.49 -2.52
C ILE A 109 19.80 -3.57 -1.92
N ASN A 110 21.07 -3.76 -2.27
CA ASN A 110 22.18 -2.95 -1.78
C ASN A 110 22.06 -1.47 -2.20
N ASN A 111 21.56 -1.20 -3.41
CA ASN A 111 21.31 0.17 -3.88
C ASN A 111 20.14 0.86 -3.14
N LEU A 112 19.18 0.10 -2.58
CA LEU A 112 18.05 0.65 -1.83
C LEU A 112 18.40 1.05 -0.40
N ILE A 113 19.44 0.45 0.21
CA ILE A 113 19.81 0.70 1.61
C ILE A 113 20.13 2.19 1.86
N PRO A 114 20.99 2.86 1.06
CA PRO A 114 21.31 4.27 1.28
C PRO A 114 20.09 5.19 1.15
N GLU A 115 19.23 4.96 0.15
CA GLU A 115 17.99 5.73 -0.04
C GLU A 115 17.07 5.59 1.18
N PHE A 116 16.88 4.35 1.64
CA PHE A 116 16.04 4.05 2.79
C PHE A 116 16.57 4.68 4.08
N VAL A 117 17.87 4.60 4.33
CA VAL A 117 18.52 5.21 5.51
C VAL A 117 18.33 6.73 5.50
N ILE A 118 18.54 7.39 4.36
CA ILE A 118 18.33 8.85 4.25
C ILE A 118 16.88 9.19 4.62
N TYR A 119 15.91 8.56 3.94
CA TYR A 119 14.49 8.85 4.11
C TYR A 119 13.99 8.65 5.55
N TRP A 120 14.44 7.58 6.21
CA TRP A 120 14.02 7.27 7.58
C TRP A 120 14.87 7.95 8.65
N SER A 121 16.06 8.47 8.32
CA SER A 121 16.85 9.31 9.25
C SER A 121 16.27 10.70 9.48
N GLU A 122 15.46 11.20 8.53
CA GLU A 122 14.77 12.49 8.64
C GLU A 122 13.41 12.37 9.37
N ARG A 123 12.95 11.14 9.64
CA ARG A 123 11.65 10.86 10.27
C ARG A 123 11.82 10.20 11.64
N PRO A 124 11.67 10.95 12.74
CA PRO A 124 11.65 10.37 14.08
C PRO A 124 10.36 9.58 14.33
N ASP A 125 10.41 8.63 15.27
CA ASP A 125 9.27 7.91 15.88
C ASP A 125 8.57 6.80 15.07
N VAL A 126 9.34 5.78 14.65
CA VAL A 126 8.76 4.55 14.09
C VAL A 126 8.55 3.50 15.20
N LEU A 127 7.30 3.05 15.37
CA LEU A 127 6.91 1.97 16.31
C LEU A 127 7.12 0.55 15.73
N ILE A 128 7.51 0.44 14.47
CA ILE A 128 7.71 -0.82 13.75
C ILE A 128 9.20 -0.97 13.46
N SER A 129 9.72 -2.20 13.46
CA SER A 129 11.13 -2.43 13.15
C SER A 129 11.48 -1.92 11.74
N TYR A 130 12.63 -1.26 11.62
CA TYR A 130 13.13 -0.79 10.33
C TYR A 130 13.38 -1.95 9.35
N ASN A 131 13.70 -3.15 9.84
CA ASN A 131 13.78 -4.38 9.05
C ASN A 131 12.45 -4.70 8.34
N SER A 132 11.33 -4.68 9.06
CA SER A 132 10.00 -4.92 8.46
C SER A 132 9.63 -3.83 7.44
N LYS A 133 9.95 -2.57 7.75
CA LYS A 133 9.72 -1.44 6.84
C LYS A 133 10.58 -1.53 5.58
N PHE A 134 11.81 -2.02 5.70
CA PHE A 134 12.70 -2.23 4.57
C PHE A 134 12.19 -3.34 3.65
N ILE A 135 11.65 -4.44 4.20
CA ILE A 135 11.02 -5.50 3.39
C ILE A 135 9.85 -4.94 2.57
N GLU A 136 8.96 -4.17 3.20
CA GLU A 136 7.84 -3.51 2.49
C GLU A 136 8.35 -2.58 1.39
N HIS A 137 9.34 -1.75 1.71
CA HIS A 137 9.92 -0.78 0.79
C HIS A 137 10.59 -1.45 -0.41
N ALA A 138 11.41 -2.47 -0.16
CA ALA A 138 12.10 -3.23 -1.20
C ALA A 138 11.11 -3.94 -2.12
N ARG A 139 10.03 -4.55 -1.59
CA ARG A 139 8.98 -5.14 -2.41
C ARG A 139 8.28 -4.13 -3.30
N LEU A 140 7.95 -2.96 -2.77
CA LEU A 140 7.31 -1.89 -3.55
C LEU A 140 8.23 -1.40 -4.67
N LYS A 141 9.49 -1.12 -4.33
CA LYS A 141 10.51 -0.67 -5.30
C LYS A 141 10.81 -1.75 -6.33
N TRP A 142 10.81 -3.02 -5.96
CA TRP A 142 11.01 -4.14 -6.89
C TRP A 142 9.84 -4.30 -7.84
N ALA A 143 8.60 -4.19 -7.36
CA ALA A 143 7.43 -4.20 -8.23
C ALA A 143 7.47 -3.03 -9.24
N GLN A 144 7.87 -1.84 -8.78
CA GLN A 144 8.09 -0.68 -9.66
C GLN A 144 9.23 -0.94 -10.65
N HIS A 145 10.35 -1.50 -10.20
CA HIS A 145 11.49 -1.82 -11.06
C HIS A 145 11.10 -2.83 -12.14
N ASN A 146 10.31 -3.86 -11.81
CA ASN A 146 9.84 -4.83 -12.78
C ASN A 146 8.86 -4.21 -13.78
N ALA A 147 7.92 -3.38 -13.31
CA ALA A 147 7.03 -2.62 -14.18
C ALA A 147 7.81 -1.63 -15.07
N GLU A 148 8.86 -1.00 -14.52
CA GLU A 148 9.79 -0.15 -15.27
C GLU A 148 10.62 -0.95 -16.27
N VAL A 149 11.05 -2.17 -15.96
CA VAL A 149 11.80 -3.02 -16.90
C VAL A 149 10.89 -3.50 -18.02
N GLU A 150 9.64 -3.83 -17.72
CA GLU A 150 8.61 -4.15 -18.73
C GLU A 150 8.26 -2.93 -19.59
N THR A 151 8.27 -1.72 -19.02
CA THR A 151 7.96 -0.45 -19.73
C THR A 151 9.18 0.25 -20.32
N LYS A 152 10.42 -0.11 -19.94
CA LYS A 152 11.71 0.33 -20.53
C LYS A 152 11.99 -0.41 -21.83
N LYS A 153 10.98 -0.58 -22.68
CA LYS A 153 11.24 -0.67 -24.11
C LYS A 153 11.77 0.69 -24.54
N ALA A 154 12.95 0.71 -25.17
CA ALA A 154 13.42 1.93 -25.82
C ALA A 154 12.29 2.50 -26.68
N PRO A 155 12.10 3.84 -26.74
CA PRO A 155 11.09 4.41 -27.60
C PRO A 155 11.26 3.83 -29.01
N THR A 156 10.21 3.14 -29.49
CA THR A 156 10.22 2.53 -30.81
C THR A 156 9.21 3.23 -31.69
N THR A 157 9.54 3.41 -32.96
CA THR A 157 8.54 3.77 -33.98
C THR A 157 7.59 2.60 -34.20
N ILE A 158 6.36 2.87 -34.66
CA ILE A 158 5.39 1.81 -34.86
C ILE A 158 5.81 0.91 -36.03
N SER A 159 5.73 -0.41 -35.84
CA SER A 159 5.95 -1.36 -36.93
C SER A 159 4.70 -1.45 -37.82
N SER A 160 4.89 -1.78 -39.10
CA SER A 160 3.75 -2.01 -40.01
C SER A 160 2.95 -3.27 -39.63
N ASP A 161 3.61 -4.22 -38.97
CA ASP A 161 3.01 -5.47 -38.47
C ASP A 161 2.69 -5.39 -36.97
N TRP A 162 2.64 -4.17 -36.41
CA TRP A 162 2.35 -4.00 -34.99
C TRP A 162 0.90 -4.42 -34.68
N ASN A 163 0.73 -5.18 -33.60
CA ASN A 163 -0.56 -5.57 -33.09
C ASN A 163 -0.62 -5.28 -31.58
N PRO A 164 -1.77 -4.84 -31.04
CA PRO A 164 -1.94 -4.69 -29.59
C PRO A 164 -1.70 -6.02 -28.87
N SER A 165 -1.20 -5.93 -27.63
CA SER A 165 -1.09 -7.09 -26.73
C SER A 165 -2.47 -7.64 -26.34
N ASP A 166 -2.52 -8.90 -25.93
CA ASP A 166 -3.77 -9.53 -25.44
C ASP A 166 -4.34 -8.75 -24.25
N ASP A 167 -3.49 -8.29 -23.33
CA ASP A 167 -3.89 -7.45 -22.19
C ASP A 167 -4.54 -6.13 -22.65
N CYS A 168 -4.03 -5.53 -23.72
CA CYS A 168 -4.59 -4.31 -24.31
C CYS A 168 -6.00 -4.56 -24.86
N LEU A 169 -6.19 -5.69 -25.57
CA LEU A 169 -7.49 -6.08 -26.11
C LEU A 169 -8.51 -6.40 -25.00
N ASP A 170 -8.10 -7.11 -23.96
CA ASP A 170 -8.94 -7.43 -22.80
C ASP A 170 -9.44 -6.14 -22.11
N ILE A 171 -8.56 -5.15 -21.94
CA ILE A 171 -8.94 -3.85 -21.37
C ILE A 171 -9.97 -3.13 -22.26
N ILE A 172 -9.83 -3.20 -23.59
CA ILE A 172 -10.79 -2.59 -24.52
C ILE A 172 -12.16 -3.28 -24.40
N GLU A 173 -12.17 -4.62 -24.39
CA GLU A 173 -13.40 -5.40 -24.26
C GLU A 173 -14.12 -5.10 -22.92
N MET A 174 -13.37 -4.95 -21.83
CA MET A 174 -13.92 -4.54 -20.53
C MET A 174 -14.60 -3.16 -20.56
N THR A 175 -14.24 -2.28 -21.51
CA THR A 175 -14.92 -0.99 -21.69
C THR A 175 -16.21 -1.07 -22.51
N GLY A 176 -16.56 -2.26 -23.01
CA GLY A 176 -17.77 -2.49 -23.81
C GLY A 176 -17.60 -2.15 -25.30
N ILE A 177 -16.37 -1.98 -25.77
CA ILE A 177 -16.05 -1.74 -27.18
C ILE A 177 -15.90 -3.10 -27.86
N ASP A 178 -16.62 -3.31 -28.97
CA ASP A 178 -16.55 -4.56 -29.72
C ASP A 178 -15.20 -4.71 -30.45
N LYS A 179 -14.69 -5.94 -30.50
CA LYS A 179 -13.44 -6.28 -31.19
C LYS A 179 -13.47 -5.93 -32.67
N THR A 180 -14.65 -6.02 -33.31
CA THR A 180 -14.82 -5.63 -34.72
C THR A 180 -14.52 -4.15 -34.97
N PHE A 181 -14.84 -3.29 -34.00
CA PHE A 181 -14.52 -1.86 -34.04
C PHE A 181 -13.01 -1.63 -33.91
N VAL A 182 -12.35 -2.38 -33.02
CA VAL A 182 -10.89 -2.31 -32.83
C VAL A 182 -10.16 -2.72 -34.11
N ASP A 183 -10.56 -3.83 -34.72
CA ASP A 183 -9.97 -4.37 -35.94
C ASP A 183 -10.14 -3.40 -37.13
N GLN A 184 -11.24 -2.65 -37.18
CA GLN A 184 -11.48 -1.64 -38.20
C GLN A 184 -10.51 -0.44 -38.10
N TYR A 185 -10.17 0.00 -36.89
CA TYR A 185 -9.37 1.20 -36.65
C TYR A 185 -7.88 0.92 -36.43
N LEU A 186 -7.48 -0.35 -36.27
CA LEU A 186 -6.08 -0.75 -36.14
C LEU A 186 -5.21 -0.32 -37.34
N PRO A 187 -5.62 -0.53 -38.62
CA PRO A 187 -4.82 -0.10 -39.76
C PRO A 187 -4.69 1.43 -39.87
N GLU A 188 -5.75 2.17 -39.50
CA GLU A 188 -5.75 3.64 -39.48
C GLU A 188 -4.72 4.16 -38.46
N PHE A 189 -4.69 3.56 -37.27
CA PHE A 189 -3.72 3.88 -36.22
C PHE A 189 -2.27 3.63 -36.67
N ILE A 190 -2.01 2.46 -37.26
CA ILE A 190 -0.67 2.09 -37.75
C ILE A 190 -0.21 3.06 -38.84
N LEU A 191 -1.08 3.39 -39.79
CA LEU A 191 -0.75 4.32 -40.88
C LEU A 191 -0.39 5.70 -40.34
N TYR A 192 -1.23 6.26 -39.46
CA TYR A 192 -1.02 7.60 -38.88
C TYR A 192 0.32 7.69 -38.16
N TRP A 193 0.61 6.76 -37.25
CA TRP A 193 1.83 6.80 -36.45
C TRP A 193 3.09 6.41 -37.23
N LYS A 194 2.94 5.66 -38.32
CA LYS A 194 4.03 5.39 -39.26
C LYS A 194 4.43 6.63 -40.04
N GLU A 195 3.47 7.47 -40.43
CA GLU A 195 3.73 8.75 -41.11
C GLU A 195 4.26 9.82 -40.16
N ASP A 196 3.76 9.88 -38.91
CA ASP A 196 4.23 10.83 -37.89
C ASP A 196 5.66 10.53 -37.42
N GLY A 197 6.07 9.25 -37.40
CA GLY A 197 7.46 8.85 -37.17
C GLY A 197 7.98 9.06 -35.74
N ARG A 198 7.12 9.48 -34.79
CA ARG A 198 7.48 9.57 -33.38
C ARG A 198 7.64 8.17 -32.77
N ALA A 199 8.50 8.09 -31.76
CA ALA A 199 8.79 6.88 -31.04
C ALA A 199 8.18 6.95 -29.64
N PHE A 200 7.48 5.88 -29.22
CA PHE A 200 6.89 5.79 -27.88
C PHE A 200 7.37 4.53 -27.16
N THR A 201 7.28 4.57 -25.83
CA THR A 201 7.64 3.46 -24.94
C THR A 201 6.57 2.37 -24.90
N SER A 202 5.30 2.74 -25.08
CA SER A 202 4.19 1.78 -25.15
C SER A 202 3.14 2.21 -26.18
N TRP A 203 3.07 1.45 -27.28
CA TRP A 203 2.06 1.60 -28.31
C TRP A 203 0.67 1.15 -27.83
N ASP A 204 0.59 0.20 -26.90
CA ASP A 204 -0.67 -0.27 -26.31
C ASP A 204 -1.42 0.87 -25.61
N ILE A 205 -0.73 1.67 -24.79
CA ILE A 205 -1.35 2.81 -24.09
C ILE A 205 -1.86 3.85 -25.09
N LYS A 206 -1.10 4.11 -26.17
CA LYS A 206 -1.51 5.04 -27.23
C LYS A 206 -2.72 4.53 -28.00
N PHE A 207 -2.77 3.23 -28.25
CA PHE A 207 -3.87 2.60 -28.95
C PHE A 207 -5.15 2.57 -28.11
N LEU A 208 -5.05 2.28 -26.81
CA LEU A 208 -6.17 2.36 -25.86
C LEU A 208 -6.82 3.75 -25.86
N ASP A 209 -6.01 4.82 -25.78
CA ASP A 209 -6.50 6.20 -25.79
C ASP A 209 -7.16 6.55 -27.13
N PHE A 210 -6.54 6.13 -28.24
CA PHE A 210 -7.07 6.34 -29.59
C PHE A 210 -8.45 5.67 -29.78
N ILE A 211 -8.58 4.38 -29.43
CA ILE A 211 -9.81 3.62 -29.58
C ILE A 211 -10.92 4.18 -28.68
N LYS A 212 -10.61 4.52 -27.42
CA LYS A 212 -11.58 5.13 -26.51
C LYS A 212 -12.13 6.46 -27.06
N LYS A 213 -11.25 7.30 -27.60
CA LYS A 213 -11.66 8.57 -28.22
C LYS A 213 -12.52 8.34 -29.46
N LYS A 214 -12.11 7.44 -30.34
CA LYS A 214 -12.85 7.12 -31.56
C LYS A 214 -14.23 6.53 -31.25
N TRP A 215 -14.31 5.69 -30.23
CA TRP A 215 -15.56 5.15 -29.72
C TRP A 215 -16.49 6.24 -29.20
N ASN A 216 -15.99 7.13 -28.32
CA ASN A 216 -16.77 8.26 -27.82
C ASN A 216 -17.28 9.13 -28.96
N PHE A 217 -16.43 9.44 -29.95
CA PHE A 217 -16.83 10.21 -31.12
C PHE A 217 -17.91 9.49 -31.95
N SER A 218 -17.78 8.18 -32.18
CA SER A 218 -18.78 7.39 -32.91
C SER A 218 -20.13 7.34 -32.18
N VAL A 219 -20.11 7.30 -30.84
CA VAL A 219 -21.31 7.35 -30.01
C VAL A 219 -21.95 8.74 -30.08
N GLU A 220 -21.15 9.81 -30.03
CA GLU A 220 -21.61 11.20 -30.13
C GLU A 220 -22.17 11.55 -31.52
N GLU A 221 -21.55 11.06 -32.58
CA GLU A 221 -21.99 11.25 -33.97
C GLU A 221 -23.34 10.56 -34.23
N SER A 222 -23.62 9.48 -33.50
CA SER A 222 -24.93 8.84 -33.45
C SER A 222 -25.96 9.61 -32.61
N SER A 223 -25.53 10.56 -31.77
CA SER A 223 -26.36 11.27 -30.78
C SER A 223 -26.46 12.79 -30.94
N ASN A 224 -26.12 13.35 -32.11
CA ASN A 224 -26.38 14.74 -32.56
C ASN A 224 -25.14 15.67 -32.55
N GLY A 225 -24.87 16.28 -33.70
CA GLY A 225 -23.62 16.96 -34.06
C GLY A 225 -23.18 18.12 -33.17
N HIS A 226 -21.94 18.01 -32.68
CA HIS A 226 -21.10 19.15 -32.33
C HIS A 226 -19.68 18.83 -32.79
N LYS A 227 -19.22 19.47 -33.87
CA LYS A 227 -17.82 19.41 -34.30
C LYS A 227 -17.00 20.28 -33.33
N GLU A 228 -16.47 19.67 -32.28
CA GLU A 228 -15.27 20.20 -31.65
C GLU A 228 -14.07 19.68 -32.44
N GLU A 229 -13.54 20.54 -33.31
CA GLU A 229 -12.29 20.30 -34.00
C GLU A 229 -11.17 20.36 -32.94
N PHE A 230 -10.68 19.20 -32.50
CA PHE A 230 -9.73 19.12 -31.39
C PHE A 230 -8.30 18.91 -31.86
N ASP A 231 -7.45 19.86 -31.45
CA ASP A 231 -6.02 19.96 -31.72
C ASP A 231 -5.26 18.85 -30.99
N PHE A 232 -4.52 18.01 -31.73
CA PHE A 232 -3.60 17.05 -31.14
C PHE A 232 -2.62 17.81 -30.24
N TYR A 233 -2.52 17.42 -28.97
CA TYR A 233 -1.54 18.02 -28.06
C TYR A 233 -0.12 17.79 -28.63
N ASP A 234 0.43 18.86 -29.21
CA ASP A 234 1.78 18.92 -29.74
C ASP A 234 2.66 19.70 -28.76
N PRO A 235 3.50 19.03 -27.95
CA PRO A 235 4.31 19.68 -26.92
C PRO A 235 5.43 20.57 -27.48
N TYR A 236 5.55 20.65 -28.82
CA TYR A 236 6.52 21.48 -29.53
C TYR A 236 5.87 22.54 -30.44
N LYS A 237 4.54 22.68 -30.44
CA LYS A 237 3.88 23.86 -31.01
C LYS A 237 4.34 25.06 -30.19
N GLU A 238 5.20 25.90 -30.75
CA GLU A 238 5.49 27.22 -30.19
C GLU A 238 4.15 27.94 -29.99
N THR A 239 3.89 28.43 -28.78
CA THR A 239 2.68 29.18 -28.44
C THR A 239 2.73 30.56 -29.08
N GLU A 240 2.71 30.61 -30.40
CA GLU A 240 2.47 31.81 -31.18
C GLU A 240 0.96 32.04 -31.18
N GLY A 241 0.49 32.83 -30.21
CA GLY A 241 -0.85 33.42 -30.21
C GLY A 241 -1.97 32.54 -29.67
N SER A 242 -2.23 32.68 -28.37
CA SER A 242 -3.54 32.37 -27.77
C SER A 242 -4.64 33.12 -28.53
N PRO A 243 -5.69 32.47 -29.08
CA PRO A 243 -6.89 33.19 -29.43
C PRO A 243 -7.61 33.52 -28.12
N GLU A 244 -7.38 34.72 -27.60
CA GLU A 244 -8.24 35.34 -26.61
C GLU A 244 -9.66 35.49 -27.17
N LYS A 245 -10.49 34.45 -27.09
CA LYS A 245 -11.95 34.55 -26.98
C LYS A 245 -12.49 33.42 -26.13
N SER A 246 -12.23 33.53 -24.83
CA SER A 246 -13.08 32.90 -23.82
C SER A 246 -14.52 33.38 -24.02
N ASN A 247 -15.42 32.45 -24.35
CA ASN A 247 -16.86 32.65 -24.44
C ASN A 247 -17.41 33.23 -23.13
N SER A 248 -17.54 34.56 -23.05
CA SER A 248 -18.18 35.23 -21.90
C SER A 248 -19.66 34.87 -21.77
N GLU A 249 -20.28 34.40 -22.86
CA GLU A 249 -21.66 33.87 -22.91
C GLU A 249 -21.83 32.60 -22.07
N THR A 250 -20.83 31.72 -22.00
CA THR A 250 -20.98 30.45 -21.26
C THR A 250 -20.98 30.69 -19.75
N LEU A 251 -20.13 31.62 -19.28
CA LEU A 251 -20.06 31.99 -17.85
C LEU A 251 -21.25 32.81 -17.38
N SER A 252 -21.82 33.66 -18.25
CA SER A 252 -23.01 34.44 -17.93
C SER A 252 -24.26 33.55 -17.85
N ASN A 253 -24.40 32.57 -18.74
CA ASN A 253 -25.48 31.56 -18.66
C ASN A 253 -25.37 30.66 -17.40
N LEU A 254 -24.16 30.31 -16.97
CA LEU A 254 -23.93 29.56 -15.73
C LEU A 254 -24.28 30.39 -14.49
N ARG A 255 -23.94 31.68 -14.48
CA ARG A 255 -24.25 32.56 -13.35
C ARG A 255 -25.76 32.79 -13.18
N GLU A 256 -26.49 32.93 -14.28
CA GLU A 256 -27.95 33.07 -14.23
C GLU A 256 -28.64 31.80 -13.74
N LYS A 257 -28.16 30.63 -14.18
CA LYS A 257 -28.74 29.32 -13.81
C LYS A 257 -28.58 28.97 -12.34
N TYR A 258 -27.49 29.41 -11.70
CA TYR A 258 -27.18 29.07 -10.32
C TYR A 258 -27.33 30.22 -9.30
N LYS A 259 -27.78 31.42 -9.74
CA LYS A 259 -27.96 32.63 -8.91
C LYS A 259 -26.84 32.81 -7.86
N ILE A 260 -25.59 32.88 -8.33
CA ILE A 260 -24.42 33.31 -7.53
C ILE A 260 -24.11 34.78 -7.84
#